data_AF-A0A950SN99-F1
#
_entry.id   AF-A0A950SN99-F1
#
_cell.length_a   1.000
_cell.length_b   1.000
_cell.length_c   1.000
_cell.angle_alpha   90.00
_cell.angle_beta   90.00
_cell.angle_gamma   90.00
#
_symmetry.space_group_name_H-M   'P 1'
#
loop_
_entity.id
_entity.type
_entity.pdbx_description
1 polymer ?
#
loop_
_entity_poly.entity_id
_entity_poly.type
_entity_poly.pdbx_seq_one_letter_code
_entity_poly.pdbx_strand_id
1 'polypeptide(L)' 'MQGARHLHRADELARSAAATLERSVPGLIRTVAAGDLRRGGELVSNLAVVAEVERLAGASLLG' A
#
# COMPACT_ATOMS: atom_id res chain seq x y z
N MET A 1 19.77 -12.30 -4.26
CA MET A 1 18.36 -11.84 -4.33
C MET A 1 17.56 -12.56 -3.25
N GLN A 2 17.38 -11.95 -2.08
CA GLN A 2 16.53 -12.49 -1.01
C GLN A 2 15.50 -11.41 -0.70
N GLY A 3 14.22 -11.69 -0.98
CA GLY A 3 13.11 -10.77 -0.67
C GLY A 3 12.15 -10.44 -1.82
N ALA A 4 12.47 -10.77 -3.08
CA ALA A 4 11.55 -10.56 -4.19
C ALA A 4 10.37 -11.54 -4.14
N ARG A 5 9.15 -11.04 -4.33
CA ARG A 5 7.91 -11.84 -4.39
C ARG A 5 7.43 -11.95 -5.82
N HIS A 6 6.81 -13.06 -6.18
CA HIS A 6 6.05 -13.13 -7.43
C HIS A 6 4.90 -12.11 -7.40
N LEU A 7 4.63 -11.50 -8.55
CA LEU A 7 3.59 -10.49 -8.72
C LEU A 7 2.25 -10.90 -8.09
N HIS A 8 1.79 -12.14 -8.32
CA HIS A 8 0.55 -12.65 -7.75
C HIS A 8 0.54 -12.59 -6.21
N ARG A 9 1.60 -13.09 -5.56
CA ARG A 9 1.73 -13.06 -4.09
C ARG A 9 1.87 -11.63 -3.56
N ALA A 10 2.50 -10.75 -4.31
CA ALA A 10 2.58 -9.34 -3.96
C ALA A 10 1.21 -8.64 -4.04
N ASP A 11 0.38 -8.98 -5.03
CA ASP A 11 -1.00 -8.48 -5.16
C ASP A 11 -1.88 -8.93 -3.97
N GLU A 12 -1.82 -10.21 -3.59
CA GLU A 12 -2.55 -10.72 -2.42
C GLU A 12 -2.19 -9.97 -1.14
N LEU A 13 -0.90 -9.72 -0.93
CA LEU A 13 -0.41 -8.97 0.23
C LEU A 13 -0.84 -7.51 0.19
N ALA A 14 -0.83 -6.87 -0.99
CA ALA A 14 -1.35 -5.51 -1.16
C ALA A 14 -2.84 -5.42 -0.83
N ARG A 15 -3.65 -6.37 -1.30
CA ARG A 15 -5.09 -6.45 -0.99
C ARG A 15 -5.36 -6.66 0.50
N SER A 16 -4.58 -7.52 1.15
CA SER A 16 -4.69 -7.75 2.59
C SER A 16 -4.36 -6.49 3.41
N ALA A 17 -3.31 -5.77 3.00
CA ALA A 17 -2.95 -4.49 3.61
C ALA A 17 -4.03 -3.42 3.38
N ALA A 18 -4.56 -3.30 2.17
CA ALA A 18 -5.66 -2.39 1.84
C ALA A 18 -6.91 -2.68 2.69
N ALA A 19 -7.32 -3.94 2.80
CA ALA A 19 -8.46 -4.34 3.63
C ALA A 19 -8.24 -4.02 5.12
N THR A 20 -7.00 -4.09 5.59
CA THR A 20 -6.66 -3.68 6.96
C THR A 20 -6.79 -2.17 7.12
N LEU A 21 -6.30 -1.38 6.17
CA LEU A 21 -6.44 0.09 6.19
C LEU A 21 -7.90 0.52 6.18
N GLU A 22 -8.76 -0.12 5.38
CA GLU A 22 -10.20 0.15 5.34
C GLU A 22 -10.90 -0.01 6.69
N ARG A 23 -10.44 -0.95 7.52
CA ARG A 23 -11.03 -1.19 8.85
C ARG A 23 -10.42 -0.31 9.93
N SER A 24 -9.19 0.15 9.76
CA SER A 24 -8.38 0.74 10.83
C SER A 24 -8.11 2.23 10.68
N VAL A 25 -8.37 2.83 9.51
CA VAL A 25 -8.07 4.23 9.23
C VAL A 25 -9.36 5.03 9.01
N PRO A 26 -9.82 5.79 10.03
CA PRO A 26 -10.92 6.73 9.86
C PRO A 26 -10.60 7.78 8.78
N GLY A 27 -11.59 8.12 7.96
CA GLY A 27 -11.43 9.10 6.88
C GLY A 27 -10.59 8.59 5.70
N LEU A 28 -10.42 7.28 5.54
CA LEU A 28 -9.80 6.70 4.34
C LEU A 28 -10.67 6.99 3.11
N ILE A 29 -10.08 7.65 2.11
CA ILE A 29 -10.72 7.97 0.83
C ILE A 29 -10.51 6.81 -0.16
N ARG A 30 -9.25 6.36 -0.29
CA ARG A 30 -8.88 5.25 -1.18
C ARG A 30 -7.52 4.66 -0.83
N THR A 31 -7.26 3.46 -1.34
CA THR A 31 -5.94 2.84 -1.36
C THR A 31 -5.51 2.52 -2.78
N VAL A 32 -4.22 2.62 -3.07
CA VAL A 32 -3.65 2.25 -4.38
C VAL A 32 -2.34 1.50 -4.21
N ALA A 33 -2.12 0.47 -5.03
CA ALA A 33 -0.84 -0.22 -5.09
C ALA A 33 0.23 0.71 -5.70
N ALA A 34 1.45 0.66 -5.15
CA ALA A 34 2.59 1.44 -5.56
C ALA A 34 3.85 0.56 -5.66
N GLY A 35 5.00 1.18 -5.98
CA GLY A 35 6.27 0.46 -6.11
C GLY A 35 6.32 -0.45 -7.35
N ASP A 36 7.02 -1.58 -7.22
CA ASP A 36 7.21 -2.54 -8.31
C ASP A 36 5.91 -3.21 -8.75
N LEU A 37 4.98 -3.42 -7.81
CA LEU A 37 3.69 -4.04 -8.10
C LEU A 37 2.88 -3.22 -9.13
N ARG A 38 2.88 -1.89 -9.00
CA ARG A 38 2.23 -0.99 -9.98
C ARG A 38 2.90 -1.02 -11.35
N ARG A 39 4.20 -1.34 -11.43
CA ARG A 39 4.96 -1.41 -12.69
C ARG A 39 4.75 -2.72 -13.44
N GLY A 40 4.12 -3.73 -12.83
CA GLY A 40 3.81 -5.00 -13.49
C GLY A 40 5.01 -5.93 -13.68
N GLY A 41 6.10 -5.75 -12.93
CA GLY A 41 7.26 -6.65 -12.99
C GLY A 41 6.95 -8.01 -12.36
N GLU A 42 7.42 -9.10 -12.98
CA GLU A 42 7.18 -10.47 -12.49
C GLU A 42 7.72 -10.70 -11.08
N LEU A 43 8.84 -10.06 -10.75
CA LEU A 43 9.44 -10.02 -9.43
C LEU A 43 9.27 -8.64 -8.80
N VAL A 44 8.60 -8.61 -7.65
CA VAL A 44 8.35 -7.40 -6.86
C VAL A 44 9.36 -7.36 -5.70
N SER A 45 10.31 -6.44 -5.76
CA SER A 45 11.31 -6.24 -4.70
C SER A 45 10.87 -5.18 -3.70
N ASN A 46 10.12 -4.18 -4.17
CA ASN A 46 9.51 -3.13 -3.37
C ASN A 46 7.98 -3.19 -3.48
N LEU A 47 7.33 -3.69 -2.44
CA LEU A 47 5.88 -3.68 -2.28
C LEU A 47 5.44 -2.47 -1.45
N ALA A 48 4.62 -1.60 -2.04
CA ALA A 48 4.07 -0.45 -1.36
C ALA A 48 2.56 -0.30 -1.63
N VAL A 49 1.83 0.26 -0.67
CA VAL A 49 0.43 0.69 -0.78
C VAL A 49 0.37 2.14 -0.30
N VAL A 50 -0.27 3.00 -1.08
CA VAL A 50 -0.53 4.40 -0.70
C VAL A 50 -1.99 4.51 -0.26
N ALA A 51 -2.21 5.14 0.88
CA ALA A 51 -3.53 5.46 1.40
C ALA A 51 -3.75 6.97 1.30
N GLU A 52 -4.87 7.35 0.69
CA GLU A 52 -5.37 8.72 0.73
C GLU A 52 -6.39 8.82 1.84
N VAL A 53 -6.21 9.80 2.72
CA VAL A 53 -7.07 10.03 3.89
C VAL A 53 -7.46 11.50 3.94
N GLU A 54 -8.68 11.80 4.40
CA GLU A 54 -9.18 13.17 4.54
C GLU A 54 -8.30 14.01 5.47
N ARG A 55 -7.83 13.40 6.56
CA ARG A 55 -6.88 13.99 7.49
C ARG A 55 -6.17 12.89 8.25
N LEU A 56 -4.84 12.89 8.22
CA LEU A 56 -4.04 11.97 9.03
C LEU A 56 -4.08 12.46 10.48
N ALA A 57 -4.69 11.68 11.40
CA ALA A 57 -4.60 11.97 12.82
C ALA A 57 -3.12 11.93 13.24
N GLY A 58 -2.56 13.08 13.62
CA GLY A 58 -1.16 13.22 14.04
C GLY A 58 -0.20 13.83 13.01
N ALA A 59 -0.64 14.12 11.78
CA ALA A 59 0.12 14.99 10.89
C ALA A 59 -0.11 16.45 11.31
N SER A 60 0.65 16.92 12.30
CA SER A 60 0.95 18.35 12.36
C SER A 60 1.73 18.67 11.09
N LEU A 61 1.04 19.23 10.09
CA LEU A 61 1.72 19.95 9.01
C LEU A 61 2.44 21.10 9.72
N LEU A 62 3.71 20.88 10.04
CA LEU A 62 4.60 21.94 10.54
C LEU A 62 4.42 23.14 9.61
N GLY A 63 4.04 24.26 10.21
CA GLY A 63 3.91 25.55 9.55
C GLY A 63 5.24 26.10 9.07
#